data_AF-A0A832JBP6-F1
#
_entry.id   AF-A0A832JBP6-F1
#
_cell.length_a   1.000
_cell.length_b   1.000
_cell.length_c   1.000
_cell.angle_alpha   90.00
_cell.angle_beta   90.00
_cell.angle_gamma   90.00
#
_symmetry.space_group_name_H-M   'P 1'
#
loop_
_entity.id
_entity.type
_entity.pdbx_description
1 polymer ?
#
loop_
_entity_poly.entity_id
_entity_poly.type
_entity_poly.pdbx_seq_one_letter_code
_entity_poly.pdbx_strand_id
1 'polypeptide(L)'
;DARGGKVAIRGWREVTPWEAPLFAQHLKELGVRRLLLTDIAVDGTLEGPNLASLKQVAQAAGLPILASGGISRLEHVEALLALEPLGVEGFVVGRALYEETLRLRELVQFLHKRLSSRREEA
;
A
#
# COMPACT_ATOMS: atom_id res chain seq x y z
N ASP A 1 -8.28 -0.63 7.56
CA ASP A 1 -8.69 -1.05 6.20
C ASP A 1 -9.70 -0.09 5.62
N ALA A 2 -9.73 0.03 4.29
CA ALA A 2 -10.64 0.91 3.58
C ALA A 2 -11.36 0.17 2.44
N ARG A 3 -12.60 0.56 2.17
CA ARG A 3 -13.39 0.09 1.01
C ARG A 3 -14.10 1.27 0.39
N GLY A 4 -13.83 1.55 -0.88
CA GLY A 4 -14.45 2.67 -1.60
C GLY A 4 -14.19 4.03 -0.93
N GLY A 5 -12.97 4.25 -0.45
CA GLY A 5 -12.57 5.50 0.21
C GLY A 5 -12.94 5.61 1.70
N LYS A 6 -13.76 4.70 2.23
CA LYS A 6 -14.24 4.75 3.63
C LYS A 6 -13.59 3.71 4.52
N VAL A 7 -13.48 4.01 5.81
CA VAL A 7 -12.92 3.10 6.82
C VAL A 7 -13.87 1.93 7.04
N ALA A 8 -13.33 0.71 7.00
CA ALA A 8 -14.04 -0.52 7.29
C ALA A 8 -13.49 -1.20 8.56
N ILE A 9 -14.39 -1.74 9.38
CA ILE A 9 -14.10 -2.38 10.67
C ILE A 9 -14.77 -3.76 10.77
N ARG A 10 -14.53 -4.47 11.90
CA ARG A 10 -15.09 -5.80 12.21
C ARG A 10 -14.87 -6.84 11.09
N GLY A 11 -13.64 -6.97 10.64
CA GLY A 11 -13.30 -7.90 9.55
C GLY A 11 -14.04 -7.55 8.24
N TRP A 12 -14.10 -6.25 7.92
CA TRP A 12 -14.67 -5.69 6.69
C TRP A 12 -16.19 -5.77 6.54
N ARG A 13 -16.88 -6.25 7.58
CA ARG A 13 -18.35 -6.41 7.57
C ARG A 13 -19.08 -5.08 7.74
N GLU A 14 -18.44 -4.10 8.35
CA GLU A 14 -19.04 -2.80 8.67
C GLU A 14 -18.21 -1.68 8.05
N VAL A 15 -18.82 -0.91 7.13
CA VAL A 15 -18.22 0.32 6.58
C VAL A 15 -18.76 1.50 7.36
N THR A 16 -17.84 2.29 7.90
CA THR A 16 -18.16 3.47 8.70
C THR A 16 -18.36 4.69 7.80
N PRO A 17 -18.94 5.79 8.32
CA PRO A 17 -19.02 7.06 7.60
C PRO A 17 -17.68 7.79 7.46
N TRP A 18 -16.62 7.32 8.12
CA TRP A 18 -15.32 7.99 8.11
C TRP A 18 -14.62 7.81 6.76
N GLU A 19 -14.29 8.92 6.12
CA GLU A 19 -13.42 8.93 4.95
C GLU A 19 -11.98 8.59 5.37
N ALA A 20 -11.36 7.64 4.69
CA ALA A 20 -10.04 7.12 5.04
C ALA A 20 -8.95 8.21 5.09
N PRO A 21 -8.89 9.20 4.18
CA PRO A 21 -7.89 10.28 4.27
C PRO A 21 -8.06 11.15 5.53
N LEU A 22 -9.29 11.51 5.89
CA LEU A 22 -9.58 12.31 7.08
C LEU A 22 -9.34 11.52 8.37
N PHE A 23 -9.71 10.24 8.37
CA PHE A 23 -9.43 9.37 9.50
C PHE A 23 -7.92 9.17 9.70
N ALA A 24 -7.15 9.05 8.61
CA ALA A 24 -5.70 8.95 8.67
C ALA A 24 -5.03 10.20 9.26
N GLN A 25 -5.55 11.40 8.96
CA GLN A 25 -5.14 12.64 9.64
C GLN A 25 -5.45 12.60 11.13
N HIS A 26 -6.66 12.19 11.49
CA HIS A 26 -7.04 12.06 12.90
C HIS A 26 -6.14 11.06 13.66
N LEU A 27 -5.79 9.93 13.04
CA LEU A 27 -4.84 8.98 13.63
C LEU A 27 -3.47 9.60 13.89
N LYS A 28 -2.98 10.46 12.99
CA LYS A 28 -1.73 11.20 13.20
C LYS A 28 -1.81 12.11 14.42
N GLU A 29 -2.92 12.82 14.60
CA GLU A 29 -3.15 13.68 15.78
C GLU A 29 -3.15 12.88 17.09
N LEU A 30 -3.64 11.64 17.04
CA LEU A 30 -3.58 10.69 18.15
C LEU A 30 -2.19 10.08 18.39
N GLY A 31 -1.18 10.45 17.59
CA GLY A 31 0.21 10.03 17.76
C GLY A 31 0.61 8.80 16.95
N VAL A 32 -0.25 8.29 16.05
CA VAL A 32 0.11 7.21 15.12
C VAL A 32 1.25 7.68 14.21
N ARG A 33 2.24 6.80 14.01
CA ARG A 33 3.47 7.12 13.25
C ARG A 33 3.58 6.43 11.90
N ARG A 34 2.73 5.44 11.61
CA ARG A 34 2.73 4.67 10.37
C ARG A 34 1.36 4.02 10.17
N LEU A 35 0.95 3.90 8.91
CA LEU A 35 -0.28 3.21 8.53
C LEU A 35 0.03 1.96 7.72
N LEU A 36 -0.66 0.86 8.02
CA LEU A 36 -0.87 -0.21 7.07
C LEU A 36 -2.22 0.04 6.41
N LEU A 37 -2.22 0.40 5.14
CA LEU A 37 -3.43 0.71 4.38
C LEU A 37 -3.76 -0.45 3.45
N THR A 38 -4.73 -1.27 3.87
CA THR A 38 -5.34 -2.30 3.02
C THR A 38 -6.56 -1.74 2.30
N ASP A 39 -6.52 -1.73 0.97
CA ASP A 39 -7.73 -1.50 0.17
C ASP A 39 -8.42 -2.84 -0.09
N ILE A 40 -9.56 -3.04 0.58
CA ILE A 40 -10.34 -4.28 0.56
C ILE A 40 -10.92 -4.55 -0.82
N ALA A 41 -11.18 -3.52 -1.63
CA ALA A 41 -11.80 -3.70 -2.95
C ALA A 41 -10.86 -4.42 -3.94
N VAL A 42 -9.55 -4.35 -3.70
CA VAL A 42 -8.52 -5.02 -4.51
C VAL A 42 -7.81 -6.13 -3.75
N ASP A 43 -8.12 -6.35 -2.47
CA ASP A 43 -7.44 -7.38 -1.71
C ASP A 43 -7.78 -8.78 -2.24
N GLY A 44 -6.74 -9.59 -2.44
CA GLY A 44 -6.85 -10.90 -3.06
C GLY A 44 -7.29 -10.93 -4.52
N THR A 45 -7.57 -9.80 -5.19
CA THR A 45 -8.01 -9.82 -6.60
C THR A 45 -6.87 -10.08 -7.57
N LEU A 46 -5.63 -9.79 -7.16
CA LEU A 46 -4.42 -9.84 -7.98
C LEU A 46 -4.41 -8.84 -9.17
N GLU A 47 -5.35 -7.89 -9.20
CA GLU A 47 -5.50 -6.93 -10.30
C GLU A 47 -4.69 -5.63 -10.11
N GLY A 48 -4.08 -5.46 -8.94
CA GLY A 48 -3.22 -4.32 -8.62
C GLY A 48 -3.72 -3.46 -7.46
N PRO A 49 -2.82 -2.71 -6.83
CA PRO A 49 -3.15 -1.83 -5.72
C PRO A 49 -3.94 -0.61 -6.19
N ASN A 50 -4.79 -0.07 -5.32
CA ASN A 50 -5.49 1.17 -5.59
C ASN A 50 -4.58 2.40 -5.36
N LEU A 51 -3.83 2.77 -6.40
CA LEU A 51 -2.88 3.88 -6.35
C LEU A 51 -3.55 5.23 -6.05
N ALA A 52 -4.79 5.44 -6.51
CA ALA A 52 -5.50 6.70 -6.25
C ALA A 52 -5.84 6.86 -4.76
N SER A 53 -6.35 5.80 -4.14
CA SER A 53 -6.62 5.76 -2.70
C SER A 53 -5.34 5.97 -1.88
N LEU A 54 -4.26 5.28 -2.23
CA LEU A 54 -2.95 5.44 -1.58
C LEU A 54 -2.46 6.90 -1.64
N LYS A 55 -2.51 7.55 -2.82
CA LYS A 55 -2.13 8.95 -2.99
C LYS A 55 -2.95 9.87 -2.08
N GLN A 56 -4.26 9.71 -2.07
CA GLN A 56 -5.16 10.53 -1.27
C GLN A 56 -4.85 10.42 0.23
N VAL A 57 -4.68 9.20 0.75
CA VAL A 57 -4.37 9.00 2.18
C VAL A 57 -2.97 9.49 2.52
N ALA A 58 -1.97 9.21 1.68
CA ALA A 58 -0.59 9.64 1.89
C ALA A 58 -0.48 11.17 1.96
N GLN A 59 -1.09 11.87 1.01
CA GLN A 59 -1.11 13.34 0.96
C GLN A 59 -1.89 13.96 2.13
N ALA A 60 -3.01 13.36 2.52
CA ALA A 60 -3.82 13.87 3.61
C ALA A 60 -3.09 13.73 4.96
N ALA A 61 -2.62 12.53 5.30
CA ALA A 61 -2.03 12.27 6.60
C ALA A 61 -0.59 12.77 6.70
N GLY A 62 0.19 12.70 5.62
CA GLY A 62 1.64 12.90 5.68
C GLY A 62 2.29 11.94 6.69
N LEU A 63 1.78 10.71 6.75
CA LEU A 63 2.34 9.60 7.51
C LEU A 63 2.97 8.59 6.55
N PRO A 64 4.03 7.88 6.97
CA PRO A 64 4.50 6.70 6.25
C PRO A 64 3.40 5.65 6.09
N ILE A 65 3.28 5.11 4.87
CA ILE A 65 2.27 4.11 4.51
C ILE A 65 2.94 2.84 4.01
N LEU A 66 2.50 1.71 4.54
CA LEU A 66 2.66 0.39 3.95
C LEU A 66 1.38 0.06 3.16
N ALA A 67 1.50 -0.13 1.86
CA ALA A 67 0.38 -0.47 0.99
C ALA A 67 0.04 -1.96 1.08
N SER A 68 -1.26 -2.31 1.05
CA SER A 68 -1.71 -3.69 0.97
C SER A 68 -2.97 -3.82 0.10
N GLY A 69 -3.08 -4.95 -0.58
CA GLY A 69 -4.18 -5.28 -1.50
C GLY A 69 -3.77 -5.32 -2.97
N GLY A 70 -4.12 -6.40 -3.67
CA GLY A 70 -4.05 -6.52 -5.14
C GLY A 70 -2.66 -6.71 -5.75
N ILE A 71 -1.57 -6.67 -4.98
CA ILE A 71 -0.20 -6.75 -5.51
C ILE A 71 0.14 -8.18 -5.94
N SER A 72 0.57 -8.33 -7.20
CA SER A 72 0.68 -9.64 -7.85
C SER A 72 1.71 -9.75 -8.98
N ARG A 73 2.34 -8.66 -9.38
CA ARG A 73 3.34 -8.62 -10.46
C ARG A 73 4.28 -7.43 -10.27
N LEU A 74 5.42 -7.43 -10.96
CA LEU A 74 6.46 -6.42 -10.79
C LEU A 74 6.00 -5.02 -11.22
N GLU A 75 5.11 -4.91 -12.19
CA GLU A 75 4.52 -3.64 -12.65
C GLU A 75 3.73 -2.96 -11.52
N HIS A 76 3.04 -3.74 -10.69
CA HIS A 76 2.35 -3.21 -9.51
C HIS A 76 3.35 -2.67 -8.49
N VAL A 77 4.48 -3.36 -8.32
CA VAL A 77 5.56 -2.94 -7.42
C VAL A 77 6.21 -1.65 -7.93
N GLU A 78 6.50 -1.55 -9.22
CA GLU A 78 7.02 -0.32 -9.84
C GLU A 78 6.09 0.87 -9.61
N ALA A 79 4.79 0.67 -9.81
CA ALA A 79 3.80 1.71 -9.60
C ALA A 79 3.72 2.16 -8.13
N LEU A 80 3.92 1.25 -7.16
CA LEU A 80 4.01 1.58 -5.73
C LEU A 80 5.30 2.32 -5.39
N LEU A 81 6.44 1.90 -5.93
CA LEU A 81 7.73 2.57 -5.71
C LEU A 81 7.71 4.01 -6.24
N ALA A 82 6.96 4.29 -7.31
CA ALA A 82 6.76 5.65 -7.80
C ALA A 82 6.00 6.55 -6.81
N LEU A 83 5.35 5.99 -5.77
CA LEU A 83 4.68 6.74 -4.71
C LEU A 83 5.56 6.98 -3.47
N GLU A 84 6.82 6.53 -3.46
CA GLU A 84 7.78 6.79 -2.38
C GLU A 84 7.85 8.29 -1.99
N PRO A 85 7.92 9.26 -2.93
CA PRO A 85 7.96 10.69 -2.57
C PRO A 85 6.71 11.21 -1.85
N LEU A 86 5.59 10.48 -1.93
CA LEU A 86 4.35 10.81 -1.24
C LEU A 86 4.26 10.18 0.16
N GLY A 87 5.20 9.30 0.52
CA GLY A 87 5.24 8.61 1.82
C GLY A 87 4.82 7.14 1.78
N VAL A 88 4.63 6.54 0.60
CA VAL A 88 4.42 5.08 0.49
C VAL A 88 5.79 4.38 0.54
N GLU A 89 6.21 3.97 1.73
CA GLU A 89 7.57 3.47 1.99
C GLU A 89 7.71 1.95 1.80
N GLY A 90 6.60 1.24 1.66
CA GLY A 90 6.63 -0.20 1.52
C GLY A 90 5.27 -0.79 1.18
N PHE A 91 5.23 -2.11 1.07
CA PHE A 91 4.04 -2.83 0.69
C PHE A 91 4.03 -4.27 1.23
N VAL A 92 2.84 -4.86 1.29
CA VAL A 92 2.62 -6.24 1.73
C VAL A 92 2.12 -7.07 0.55
N VAL A 93 2.83 -8.16 0.25
CA VAL A 93 2.39 -9.15 -0.75
C VAL A 93 1.87 -10.38 -0.02
N GLY A 94 0.58 -10.69 -0.21
CA GLY A 94 -0.08 -11.84 0.39
C GLY A 94 -0.30 -12.95 -0.64
N ARG A 95 -1.57 -13.10 -1.06
CA ARG A 95 -2.07 -14.16 -1.97
C ARG A 95 -1.16 -14.48 -3.16
N ALA A 96 -0.56 -13.46 -3.79
CA ALA A 96 0.30 -13.65 -4.95
C ALA A 96 1.55 -14.53 -4.70
N LEU A 97 2.08 -14.53 -3.47
CA LEU A 97 3.19 -15.41 -3.10
C LEU A 97 2.73 -16.87 -2.99
N TYR A 98 1.51 -17.10 -2.49
CA TYR A 98 0.94 -18.43 -2.33
C TYR A 98 0.51 -19.04 -3.67
N GLU A 99 0.02 -18.21 -4.59
CA GLU A 99 -0.40 -18.63 -5.92
C GLU A 99 0.72 -18.56 -6.96
N GLU A 100 1.94 -18.23 -6.52
CA GLU A 100 3.14 -18.09 -7.35
C GLU A 100 2.99 -17.13 -8.55
N THR A 101 1.97 -16.26 -8.55
CA THR A 101 1.80 -15.20 -9.56
C THR A 101 2.88 -14.13 -9.44
N LEU A 102 3.43 -13.95 -8.22
CA LEU A 102 4.66 -13.23 -7.97
C LEU A 102 5.61 -14.10 -7.14
N ARG A 103 6.79 -14.41 -7.68
CA ARG A 103 7.78 -15.20 -6.95
C ARG A 103 8.62 -14.31 -6.05
N LEU A 104 8.77 -14.70 -4.78
CA LEU A 104 9.57 -13.96 -3.80
C LEU A 104 11.01 -13.73 -4.27
N ARG A 105 11.63 -14.73 -4.90
CA ARG A 105 13.00 -14.62 -5.43
C ARG A 105 13.12 -13.51 -6.48
N GLU A 106 12.18 -13.47 -7.42
CA GLU A 106 12.16 -12.47 -8.50
C GLU A 106 11.91 -11.08 -7.94
N LEU A 107 10.97 -10.95 -6.99
CA LEU A 107 10.70 -9.69 -6.29
C LEU A 107 11.93 -9.16 -5.54
N VAL A 108 12.60 -10.01 -4.75
CA VAL A 108 13.80 -9.61 -4.00
C VAL A 108 14.93 -9.23 -4.94
N GLN A 109 15.15 -9.97 -6.03
CA GLN A 109 16.17 -9.63 -7.04
C GLN A 109 15.87 -8.30 -7.72
N PHE A 110 14.61 -8.06 -8.08
CA PHE A 110 14.15 -6.81 -8.68
C PHE A 110 14.43 -5.61 -7.75
N LEU A 111 14.02 -5.70 -6.48
CA LEU A 111 14.25 -4.65 -5.49
C LEU A 111 15.73 -4.44 -5.20
N HIS A 112 16.51 -5.52 -5.08
CA HIS A 112 17.95 -5.44 -4.83
C HIS A 112 18.68 -4.70 -5.96
N LYS A 113 18.43 -5.06 -7.22
CA LYS A 113 19.02 -4.37 -8.38
C LYS A 113 18.74 -2.87 -8.35
N ARG A 114 17.48 -2.49 -8.11
CA ARG A 114 17.06 -1.09 -8.07
C ARG A 114 17.72 -0.30 -6.93
N LEU A 115 17.82 -0.89 -5.74
CA LEU A 115 18.45 -0.25 -4.58
C LEU A 115 19.96 -0.09 -4.76
N SER A 116 20.62 -1.04 -5.43
CA SER A 116 22.04 -0.94 -5.75
C SER A 116 22.31 0.20 -6.75
N SER A 117 21.49 0.34 -7.80
CA SER A 117 21.63 1.45 -8.76
C SER A 117 21.48 2.83 -8.11
N ARG A 118 20.53 3.00 -7.18
CA ARG A 118 20.36 4.28 -6.44
C ARG A 118 21.57 4.66 -5.57
N ARG A 119 22.35 3.69 -5.11
CA ARG A 119 23.56 3.93 -4.29
C ARG A 119 24.77 4.35 -5.12
N GLU A 120 24.81 3.98 -6.39
CA GLU A 120 25.89 4.37 -7.31
C GLU A 120 25.69 5.79 -7.85
N GLU A 121 24.44 6.28 -7.86
CA GLU A 121 24.05 7.62 -8.35
C GLU A 121 24.05 8.72 -7.26
N ALA A 122 24.22 8.37 -5.99
CA ALA A 122 24.15 9.28 -4.83
C ALA A 122 25.53 9.54 -4.21
#